data_AF-A0A0G4H7W7-F1
#
_entry.id   AF-A0A0G4H7W7-F1
#
_cell.length_a   1.000
_cell.length_b   1.000
_cell.length_c   1.000
_cell.angle_alpha   90.00
_cell.angle_beta   90.00
_cell.angle_gamma   90.00
#
_symmetry.space_group_name_H-M   'P 1'
#
loop_
_entity.id
_entity.type
_entity.pdbx_description
1 polymer ?
#
loop_
_entity_poly.entity_id
_entity_poly.type
_entity_poly.pdbx_seq_one_letter_code
_entity_poly.pdbx_strand_id
1 'polypeptide(L)'
;MSLFRSLPSSLEDLCVSLNGLGVEVWTALGEKMEEGELASLKKLDFSHCFLKLQSARAFLFSLPPSLEVLRVNHNPELKDLGEDEWRLVGGRLTKLREVQYNFVDGPMGGGSRRESADSQAEEALVSRLRLCFPSVPADGFVFASK
;
A
#
# COMPACT_ATOMS: atom_id res chain seq x y z
N MET A 1 -20.76 -2.87 12.53
CA MET A 1 -20.31 -1.46 12.49
C MET A 1 -18.82 -1.48 12.21
N SER A 2 -18.34 -0.69 11.23
CA SER A 2 -16.91 -0.63 10.91
C SER A 2 -16.17 0.17 11.97
N LEU A 3 -15.07 -0.39 12.51
CA LEU A 3 -14.22 0.22 13.53
C LEU A 3 -13.63 1.57 13.05
N PHE A 4 -13.53 1.76 11.74
CA PHE A 4 -12.98 2.97 11.15
C PHE A 4 -13.86 4.21 11.28
N ARG A 5 -15.17 4.05 11.46
CA ARG A 5 -16.07 5.20 11.65
C ARG A 5 -15.72 6.03 12.89
N SER A 6 -15.14 5.38 13.90
CA SER A 6 -14.74 6.01 15.16
C SER A 6 -13.34 6.62 15.14
N LEU A 7 -12.59 6.53 14.03
CA LEU A 7 -11.28 7.18 13.96
C LEU A 7 -11.43 8.72 13.99
N PRO A 8 -10.63 9.42 14.82
CA PRO A 8 -10.67 10.87 14.90
C PRO A 8 -10.08 11.50 13.63
N SER A 9 -10.56 12.68 13.24
CA SER A 9 -10.06 13.37 12.04
C SER A 9 -8.66 13.94 12.18
N SER A 10 -8.16 14.06 13.41
CA SER A 10 -6.78 14.45 13.72
C SER A 10 -5.78 13.29 13.66
N LEU A 11 -6.19 12.09 13.26
CA LEU A 11 -5.31 10.93 13.20
C LEU A 11 -4.21 11.15 12.15
N GLU A 12 -2.94 11.16 12.58
CA GLU A 12 -1.79 11.32 11.69
C GLU A 12 -1.12 9.99 11.31
N ASP A 13 -1.24 8.97 12.17
CA ASP A 13 -0.60 7.68 12.00
C ASP A 13 -1.64 6.56 12.17
N LEU A 14 -1.80 5.73 11.15
CA LEU A 14 -2.69 4.55 11.18
C LEU A 14 -1.88 3.30 10.83
N CYS A 15 -1.80 2.37 11.78
CA CYS A 15 -1.21 1.07 11.59
C CYS A 15 -2.29 0.00 11.71
N VAL A 16 -2.55 -0.71 10.62
CA VAL A 16 -3.48 -1.83 10.53
C VAL A 16 -2.78 -3.09 10.04
N SER A 17 -1.45 -3.12 10.11
CA SER A 17 -0.63 -4.25 9.67
C SER A 17 -0.96 -5.55 10.41
N LEU A 18 -0.66 -6.69 9.77
CA LEU A 18 -0.93 -8.04 10.30
C LEU A 18 -2.41 -8.33 10.59
N ASN A 19 -3.33 -7.63 9.91
CA ASN A 19 -4.77 -7.88 10.04
C ASN A 19 -5.37 -8.37 8.72
N GLY A 20 -6.04 -9.52 8.76
CA GLY A 20 -6.85 -10.03 7.65
C GLY A 20 -8.21 -9.34 7.57
N LEU A 21 -8.23 -8.03 7.33
CA LEU A 21 -9.47 -7.25 7.27
C LEU A 21 -10.25 -7.58 5.99
N GLY A 22 -11.57 -7.74 6.13
CA GLY A 22 -12.48 -7.99 5.01
C GLY A 22 -12.63 -6.78 4.08
N VAL A 23 -13.18 -7.01 2.89
CA VAL A 23 -13.38 -5.96 1.88
C VAL A 23 -14.25 -4.82 2.41
N GLU A 24 -15.26 -5.13 3.21
CA GLU A 24 -16.20 -4.16 3.79
C GLU A 24 -15.48 -3.18 4.72
N VAL A 25 -14.44 -3.67 5.41
CA VAL A 25 -13.65 -2.88 6.35
C VAL A 25 -12.73 -1.92 5.58
N TRP A 26 -12.07 -2.39 4.50
CA TRP A 26 -11.28 -1.53 3.61
C TRP A 26 -12.13 -0.49 2.87
N THR A 27 -13.32 -0.88 2.39
CA THR A 27 -14.26 0.05 1.75
C THR A 27 -14.66 1.15 2.72
N ALA A 28 -15.03 0.83 3.96
CA ALA A 28 -15.38 1.84 4.96
C ALA A 28 -14.20 2.77 5.32
N LEU A 29 -12.96 2.26 5.27
CA LEU A 29 -11.78 3.11 5.43
C LEU A 29 -11.61 4.05 4.23
N GLY A 30 -11.77 3.53 3.02
CA GLY A 30 -11.70 4.29 1.77
C GLY A 30 -12.74 5.41 1.74
N GLU A 31 -14.00 5.11 2.04
CA GLU A 31 -15.10 6.09 2.14
C GLU A 31 -14.72 7.23 3.10
N LYS A 32 -14.23 6.91 4.30
CA LYS A 32 -13.85 7.92 5.30
C LYS A 32 -12.68 8.80 4.84
N MET A 33 -11.72 8.26 4.10
CA MET A 33 -10.63 9.05 3.51
C MET A 33 -11.13 9.94 2.36
N GLU A 34 -12.03 9.42 1.53
CA GLU A 34 -12.64 10.14 0.40
C GLU A 34 -13.54 11.30 0.87
N GLU A 35 -14.28 11.10 1.96
CA GLU A 35 -15.04 12.15 2.66
C GLU A 35 -14.15 13.22 3.32
N GLY A 36 -12.82 13.03 3.31
CA GLY A 36 -11.87 13.97 3.90
C GLY A 36 -11.80 13.90 5.43
N GLU A 37 -12.47 12.92 6.05
CA GLU A 37 -12.47 12.78 7.50
C GLU A 37 -11.11 12.31 8.05
N LEU A 38 -10.18 11.87 7.20
CA LEU A 38 -8.80 11.54 7.56
C LEU A 38 -7.79 12.46 6.87
N ALA A 39 -8.14 13.73 6.66
CA ALA A 39 -7.29 14.72 5.98
C ALA A 39 -5.93 14.97 6.68
N SER A 40 -5.77 14.65 7.96
CA SER A 40 -4.51 14.78 8.69
C SER A 40 -3.59 13.55 8.61
N LEU A 41 -4.03 12.46 7.97
CA LEU A 41 -3.28 11.21 7.94
C LEU A 41 -1.99 11.33 7.11
N LYS A 42 -0.85 11.15 7.77
CA LYS A 42 0.49 11.25 7.18
C LYS A 42 1.14 9.89 6.98
N LYS A 43 0.89 8.93 7.87
CA LYS A 43 1.49 7.60 7.80
C LYS A 43 0.43 6.51 7.81
N LEU A 44 0.51 5.63 6.82
CA LEU A 44 -0.39 4.49 6.69
C LEU A 44 0.41 3.21 6.48
N ASP A 45 0.20 2.26 7.37
CA ASP A 45 0.80 0.93 7.32
C ASP A 45 -0.27 -0.15 7.28
N PHE A 46 -0.36 -0.85 6.16
CA PHE A 46 -1.18 -2.06 5.99
C PHE A 46 -0.33 -3.23 5.51
N SER A 47 0.90 -3.30 6.01
CA SER A 47 1.79 -4.43 5.74
C SER A 47 1.19 -5.73 6.25
N HIS A 48 1.39 -6.84 5.53
CA HIS A 48 0.89 -8.17 5.94
C HIS A 48 -0.63 -8.26 6.13
N CYS A 49 -1.42 -7.48 5.38
CA CYS A 49 -2.87 -7.54 5.44
C CYS A 49 -3.49 -8.55 4.47
N PHE A 50 -2.67 -9.23 3.65
CA PHE A 50 -3.11 -10.12 2.58
C PHE A 50 -4.17 -9.45 1.69
N LEU A 51 -3.92 -8.19 1.37
CA LEU A 51 -4.89 -7.33 0.74
C LEU A 51 -5.20 -7.83 -0.67
N LYS A 52 -6.46 -8.20 -0.90
CA LYS A 52 -6.94 -8.63 -2.22
C LYS A 52 -7.02 -7.46 -3.18
N LEU A 53 -6.89 -7.71 -4.48
CA LEU A 53 -6.93 -6.67 -5.52
C LEU A 53 -8.19 -5.81 -5.45
N GLN A 54 -9.36 -6.43 -5.22
CA GLN A 54 -10.63 -5.69 -5.07
C GLN A 54 -10.61 -4.75 -3.86
N SER A 55 -10.11 -5.23 -2.71
CA SER A 55 -9.98 -4.41 -1.50
C SER A 55 -8.96 -3.30 -1.68
N ALA A 56 -7.84 -3.58 -2.36
CA ALA A 56 -6.82 -2.60 -2.69
C ALA A 56 -7.39 -1.45 -3.52
N ARG A 57 -8.13 -1.75 -4.58
CA ARG A 57 -8.81 -0.73 -5.40
C ARG A 57 -9.80 0.11 -4.59
N ALA A 58 -10.56 -0.52 -3.69
CA ALA A 58 -11.59 0.17 -2.92
C ALA A 58 -11.06 1.27 -1.99
N PHE A 59 -9.79 1.22 -1.57
CA PHE A 59 -9.24 2.20 -0.64
C PHE A 59 -7.99 2.93 -1.14
N LEU A 60 -7.16 2.34 -2.02
CA LEU A 60 -5.96 3.01 -2.55
C LEU A 60 -6.32 4.27 -3.34
N PHE A 61 -7.41 4.22 -4.09
CA PHE A 61 -7.91 5.39 -4.81
C PHE A 61 -8.54 6.42 -3.90
N SER A 62 -8.76 6.14 -2.62
CA SER A 62 -9.32 7.09 -1.66
C SER A 62 -8.26 7.68 -0.73
N LEU A 63 -6.99 7.29 -0.87
CA LEU A 63 -5.91 7.78 0.00
C LEU A 63 -5.86 9.33 0.03
N PRO A 64 -5.65 9.92 1.21
CA PRO A 64 -5.65 11.37 1.37
C PRO A 64 -4.34 11.98 0.82
N PRO A 65 -4.38 13.19 0.23
CA PRO A 65 -3.20 13.86 -0.33
C PRO A 65 -2.17 14.31 0.73
N SER A 66 -2.52 14.22 2.01
CA SER A 66 -1.64 14.48 3.14
C SER A 66 -0.65 13.36 3.44
N LEU A 67 -0.82 12.19 2.82
CA LEU A 67 0.02 11.03 3.10
C LEU A 67 1.48 11.26 2.69
N GLU A 68 2.38 11.02 3.64
CA GLU A 68 3.83 11.17 3.50
C GLU A 68 4.53 9.80 3.47
N VAL A 69 4.01 8.82 4.21
CA VAL A 69 4.58 7.45 4.31
C VAL A 69 3.50 6.41 4.04
N LEU A 70 3.76 5.54 3.06
CA LEU A 70 2.88 4.45 2.66
C LEU A 70 3.63 3.11 2.74
N ARG A 71 3.19 2.21 3.61
CA ARG A 71 3.78 0.86 3.75
C ARG A 71 2.78 -0.20 3.33
N VAL A 72 3.15 -0.95 2.31
CA VAL A 72 2.26 -1.92 1.65
C VAL A 72 2.87 -3.31 1.57
N ASN A 73 3.91 -3.56 2.36
CA ASN A 73 4.70 -4.78 2.35
C ASN A 73 3.84 -6.04 2.49
N HIS A 74 4.20 -7.13 1.83
CA HIS A 74 3.54 -8.43 1.96
C HIS A 74 2.04 -8.42 1.61
N ASN A 75 1.68 -7.67 0.57
CA ASN A 75 0.36 -7.73 -0.05
C ASN A 75 0.52 -8.20 -1.51
N PRO A 76 0.56 -9.53 -1.75
CA PRO A 76 1.07 -10.07 -3.00
C PRO A 76 0.22 -9.74 -4.22
N GLU A 77 -1.08 -9.49 -4.06
CA GLU A 77 -1.98 -9.11 -5.15
C GLU A 77 -1.78 -7.66 -5.61
N LEU A 78 -1.00 -6.83 -4.88
CA LEU A 78 -0.70 -5.46 -5.32
C LEU A 78 0.20 -5.41 -6.57
N LYS A 79 0.93 -6.50 -6.87
CA LYS A 79 1.68 -6.60 -8.12
C LYS A 79 0.79 -6.64 -9.35
N ASP A 80 -0.44 -7.10 -9.17
CA ASP A 80 -1.45 -7.25 -10.23
C ASP A 80 -2.20 -5.94 -10.51
N LEU A 81 -2.02 -4.90 -9.68
CA LEU A 81 -2.42 -3.54 -10.05
C LEU A 81 -1.64 -3.13 -11.29
N GLY A 82 -2.30 -2.48 -12.25
CA GLY A 82 -1.69 -1.94 -13.47
C GLY A 82 -0.86 -0.69 -13.23
N GLU A 83 -0.03 -0.29 -14.21
CA GLU A 83 0.77 0.94 -14.11
C GLU A 83 -0.14 2.17 -14.02
N ASP A 84 -1.23 2.20 -14.79
CA ASP A 84 -2.19 3.30 -14.77
C ASP A 84 -2.85 3.46 -13.39
N GLU A 85 -3.10 2.36 -12.68
CA GLU A 85 -3.68 2.38 -11.33
C GLU A 85 -2.71 3.00 -10.33
N TRP A 86 -1.45 2.58 -10.35
CA TRP A 86 -0.42 3.18 -9.52
C TRP A 86 -0.17 4.65 -9.87
N ARG A 87 -0.23 5.01 -11.15
CA ARG A 87 -0.09 6.40 -11.60
C ARG A 87 -1.22 7.29 -11.10
N LEU A 88 -2.45 6.79 -11.06
CA LEU A 88 -3.59 7.50 -10.47
C LEU A 88 -3.40 7.74 -8.96
N VAL A 89 -2.90 6.72 -8.24
CA VAL A 89 -2.58 6.87 -6.81
C VAL A 89 -1.45 7.90 -6.63
N GLY A 90 -0.34 7.76 -7.37
CA GLY A 90 0.80 8.67 -7.26
C GLY A 90 0.51 10.11 -7.65
N GLY A 91 -0.35 10.33 -8.65
CA GLY A 91 -0.81 11.68 -9.01
C GLY A 91 -1.58 12.40 -7.89
N ARG A 92 -2.22 11.66 -6.99
CA ARG A 92 -2.94 12.21 -5.83
C ARG A 92 -2.02 12.45 -4.62
N LEU A 93 -1.05 11.57 -4.40
CA LEU A 93 -0.19 11.59 -3.22
C LEU A 93 1.03 12.51 -3.41
N THR A 94 0.75 13.81 -3.62
CA THR A 94 1.80 14.81 -3.93
C THR A 94 2.78 15.07 -2.79
N LYS A 95 2.42 14.70 -1.55
CA LYS A 95 3.28 14.80 -0.37
C LYS A 95 4.03 13.52 -0.02
N LEU A 96 3.86 12.46 -0.81
CA LEU A 96 4.48 11.17 -0.52
C LEU A 96 5.99 11.28 -0.62
N ARG A 97 6.67 10.90 0.45
CA ARG A 97 8.14 10.92 0.59
C ARG A 97 8.72 9.54 0.77
N GLU A 98 7.91 8.59 1.23
CA GLU A 98 8.36 7.23 1.51
C GLU A 98 7.30 6.21 1.07
N VAL A 99 7.76 5.24 0.28
CA VAL A 99 6.96 4.06 -0.09
C VAL A 99 7.78 2.83 0.27
N GLN A 100 7.21 2.01 1.16
CA GLN A 100 7.79 0.72 1.49
C GLN A 100 6.99 -0.38 0.81
N TYR A 101 7.67 -1.13 -0.06
CA TYR A 101 7.13 -2.29 -0.73
C TYR A 101 8.14 -3.43 -0.67
N ASN A 102 7.75 -4.54 -0.07
CA ASN A 102 8.56 -5.77 0.02
C ASN A 102 7.69 -6.97 -0.32
N PHE A 103 8.24 -7.83 -1.16
CA PHE A 103 7.67 -9.15 -1.41
C PHE A 103 8.35 -10.17 -0.50
N VAL A 104 7.58 -11.05 0.13
CA VAL A 104 8.15 -12.30 0.64
C VAL A 104 7.52 -13.39 -0.16
N ASP A 105 8.29 -13.90 -1.10
CA ASP A 105 7.95 -15.13 -1.75
C ASP A 105 8.11 -16.31 -0.81
N GLY A 106 7.18 -17.24 -0.97
CA GLY A 106 7.27 -18.55 -0.39
C GLY A 106 6.26 -18.75 0.74
N PRO A 107 5.38 -19.77 0.65
CA PRO A 107 4.97 -20.45 1.87
C PRO A 107 6.25 -20.86 2.62
N MET A 108 6.25 -20.73 3.94
CA MET A 108 7.36 -21.11 4.84
C MET A 108 7.73 -22.62 4.78
N GLY A 109 7.41 -23.35 3.70
CA GLY A 109 7.58 -24.78 3.53
C GLY A 109 8.25 -25.17 2.22
N GLY A 110 9.58 -25.26 2.24
CA GLY A 110 10.45 -26.22 1.54
C GLY A 110 10.30 -26.39 0.01
N GLY A 111 11.29 -25.89 -0.76
CA GLY A 111 11.49 -26.35 -2.14
C GLY A 111 12.35 -25.42 -3.00
N SER A 112 13.67 -25.52 -2.83
CA SER A 112 14.73 -24.75 -3.50
C SER A 112 14.71 -24.90 -5.04
N ARG A 113 13.97 -24.04 -5.78
CA ARG A 113 14.22 -23.75 -7.23
C ARG A 113 13.43 -22.60 -7.88
N ARG A 114 12.67 -21.77 -7.15
CA ARG A 114 11.82 -20.71 -7.73
C ARG A 114 12.41 -19.29 -7.73
N GLU A 115 13.58 -19.05 -7.14
CA GLU A 115 14.13 -17.70 -6.89
C GLU A 115 14.27 -16.79 -8.12
N SER A 116 14.44 -17.30 -9.35
CA SER A 116 14.79 -16.42 -10.48
C SER A 116 13.62 -15.66 -11.11
N ALA A 117 12.40 -16.22 -11.11
CA ALA A 117 11.25 -15.55 -11.75
C ALA A 117 10.67 -14.43 -10.89
N ASP A 118 10.81 -14.60 -9.58
CA ASP A 118 10.24 -13.75 -8.55
C ASP A 118 11.02 -12.43 -8.41
N SER A 119 12.35 -12.48 -8.47
CA SER A 119 13.19 -11.26 -8.47
C SER A 119 12.91 -10.34 -9.67
N GLN A 120 12.57 -10.89 -10.84
CA GLN A 120 12.27 -10.08 -12.02
C GLN A 120 10.92 -9.37 -11.88
N ALA A 121 9.92 -10.03 -11.29
CA ALA A 121 8.61 -9.42 -11.03
C ALA A 121 8.70 -8.32 -9.97
N GLU A 122 9.53 -8.52 -8.95
CA GLU A 122 9.80 -7.51 -7.93
C GLU A 122 10.47 -6.27 -8.53
N GLU A 123 11.58 -6.43 -9.25
CA GLU A 123 12.26 -5.32 -9.93
C GLU A 123 11.35 -4.57 -10.91
N ALA A 124 10.50 -5.30 -11.64
CA ALA A 124 9.51 -4.68 -12.53
C ALA A 124 8.51 -3.82 -11.75
N LEU A 125 8.02 -4.29 -10.60
CA LEU A 125 7.11 -3.53 -9.77
C LEU A 125 7.79 -2.34 -9.11
N VAL A 126 9.00 -2.51 -8.59
CA VAL A 126 9.81 -1.41 -8.05
C VAL A 126 10.02 -0.32 -9.08
N SER A 127 10.40 -0.71 -10.30
CA SER A 127 10.56 0.22 -11.41
C SER A 127 9.25 0.94 -11.73
N ARG A 128 8.12 0.25 -11.70
CA ARG A 128 6.79 0.84 -11.91
C ARG A 128 6.40 1.80 -10.80
N LEU A 129 6.61 1.45 -9.54
CA LEU A 129 6.35 2.35 -8.39
C LEU A 129 7.19 3.62 -8.53
N ARG A 130 8.48 3.52 -8.87
CA ARG A 130 9.33 4.69 -9.12
C ARG A 130 8.79 5.60 -10.22
N LEU A 131 8.29 5.02 -11.31
CA LEU A 131 7.66 5.78 -12.40
C LEU A 131 6.33 6.43 -11.98
N CYS A 132 5.56 5.77 -11.10
CA CYS A 132 4.25 6.25 -10.67
C CYS A 132 4.33 7.28 -9.54
N PHE A 133 5.41 7.30 -8.76
CA PHE A 133 5.62 8.19 -7.62
C PHE A 133 6.84 9.10 -7.82
N PRO A 134 6.81 10.04 -8.78
CA PRO A 134 7.97 10.89 -9.07
C PRO A 134 8.33 11.88 -7.95
N SER A 135 7.42 12.11 -6.98
CA SER A 135 7.67 12.94 -5.81
C SER A 135 8.51 12.26 -4.73
N VAL A 136 8.59 10.93 -4.76
CA VAL A 136 9.33 10.14 -3.78
C VAL A 136 10.79 10.12 -4.21
N PRO A 137 11.73 10.62 -3.38
CA PRO A 137 13.14 10.57 -3.72
C PRO A 137 13.65 9.12 -3.74
N ALA A 138 14.78 8.87 -4.41
CA ALA A 138 15.27 7.50 -4.62
C ALA A 138 15.54 6.74 -3.32
N ASP A 139 15.94 7.44 -2.25
CA ASP A 139 16.14 6.93 -0.88
C ASP A 139 14.83 6.76 -0.09
N GLY A 140 13.74 7.37 -0.55
CA GLY A 140 12.39 7.19 -0.01
C GLY A 140 11.75 5.86 -0.39
N PHE A 141 12.34 5.13 -1.33
CA PHE A 141 11.93 3.76 -1.63
C PHE A 141 12.73 2.78 -0.78
N VAL A 142 12.11 2.27 0.28
CA VAL A 142 12.76 1.29 1.17
C VAL A 142 12.38 -0.12 0.72
N PHE A 143 13.39 -0.87 0.28
CA PHE A 143 13.30 -2.29 -0.03
C PHE A 143 14.05 -3.06 1.07
N ALA A 144 13.33 -3.82 1.89
CA ALA A 144 13.92 -4.73 2.83
C ALA A 144 14.26 -6.03 2.12
N SER A 145 15.49 -6.15 1.65
CA SER A 145 16.07 -7.44 1.28
C SER A 145 16.15 -8.30 2.56
N LYS A 146 15.49 -9.46 2.56
CA LYS A 146 15.68 -10.46 3.61
C LYS A 146 16.96 -11.25 3.39
#